data_AF-J4UVA1-F1
#
_entry.id   AF-J4UVA1-F1
#
_cell.length_a   1.000
_cell.length_b   1.000
_cell.length_c   1.000
_cell.angle_alpha   90.00
_cell.angle_beta   90.00
_cell.angle_gamma   90.00
#
_symmetry.space_group_name_H-M   'P 1'
#
loop_
_entity.id
_entity.type
_entity.pdbx_description
1 polymer ?
#
loop_
_entity_poly.entity_id
_entity_poly.type
_entity_poly.pdbx_seq_one_letter_code
_entity_poly.pdbx_strand_id
1 'polypeptide(L)'
;MKTESCKTVVGLVLLVVQVLTSPLEQQHPRAVMEPQAACEQGQCPDSRFGLDLLSEKSTFSWNYKLRWRVHCGCSTHVSSEDGCAVVTACGVSHRVCLDWRSRRGHWIDGNGSKTCYSIDHQYVCAREKWQAWPSAEVECTW
;
A
#
# COMPACT_ATOMS: atom_id res chain seq x y z
N MET A 1 59.06 52.68 34.17
CA MET A 1 57.78 53.37 34.47
C MET A 1 57.00 53.58 33.18
N LYS A 2 55.96 52.77 32.94
CA LYS A 2 54.61 53.19 32.51
C LYS A 2 53.77 51.94 32.23
N THR A 3 52.54 52.07 32.67
CA THR A 3 51.50 51.07 32.93
C THR A 3 50.60 50.82 31.72
N GLU A 4 49.90 49.69 31.76
CA GLU A 4 48.56 49.41 31.17
C GLU A 4 48.49 49.25 29.63
N SER A 5 47.60 48.46 29.03
CA SER A 5 46.36 47.82 29.48
C SER A 5 46.09 46.60 28.59
N CYS A 6 45.67 45.47 29.17
CA CYS A 6 45.26 44.27 28.44
C CYS A 6 43.86 44.50 27.85
N LYS A 7 43.72 44.45 26.52
CA LYS A 7 42.41 44.37 25.85
C LYS A 7 42.31 43.05 25.10
N THR A 8 41.66 42.10 25.76
CA THR A 8 41.15 40.87 25.15
C THR A 8 40.04 41.24 24.18
N VAL A 9 40.26 41.04 22.88
CA VAL A 9 39.19 41.01 21.89
C VAL A 9 39.03 39.55 21.49
N VAL A 10 37.98 38.93 22.04
CA VAL A 10 37.55 37.57 21.71
C VAL A 10 37.12 37.56 20.25
N GLY A 11 37.87 36.85 19.41
CA GLY A 11 37.51 36.60 18.02
C GLY A 11 36.24 35.76 17.95
N LEU A 12 35.18 36.32 17.38
CA LEU A 12 33.98 35.60 17.01
C LEU A 12 34.26 34.84 15.71
N VAL A 13 34.76 33.61 15.81
CA VAL A 13 34.84 32.70 14.68
C VAL A 13 33.42 32.20 14.40
N LEU A 14 32.80 32.74 13.36
CA LEU A 14 31.57 32.23 12.77
C LEU A 14 31.86 30.86 12.14
N LEU A 15 31.73 29.79 12.94
CA LEU A 15 31.56 28.43 12.42
C LEU A 15 30.17 28.35 11.79
N VAL A 16 30.11 28.57 10.48
CA VAL A 16 28.95 28.21 9.65
C VAL A 16 28.89 26.69 9.65
N VAL A 17 28.18 26.12 10.61
CA VAL A 17 27.76 24.72 10.56
C VAL A 17 26.72 24.64 9.44
N GLN A 18 27.17 24.27 8.25
CA GLN A 18 26.27 23.84 7.19
C GLN A 18 25.61 22.55 7.67
N VAL A 19 24.45 22.68 8.30
CA VAL A 19 23.56 21.54 8.51
C VAL A 19 23.10 21.14 7.12
N LEU A 20 23.75 20.12 6.56
CA LEU A 20 23.21 19.33 5.45
C LEU A 20 21.94 18.67 5.99
N THR A 21 20.84 19.40 6.01
CA THR A 21 19.52 18.79 6.14
C THR A 21 19.30 18.00 4.87
N SER A 22 19.54 16.69 4.96
CA SER A 22 19.22 15.73 3.91
C SER A 22 17.80 16.00 3.39
N PRO A 23 17.60 15.97 2.06
CA PRO A 23 16.28 16.17 1.50
C PRO A 23 15.39 15.04 2.01
N LEU A 24 14.17 15.39 2.42
CA LEU A 24 13.05 14.51 2.68
C LEU A 24 13.35 13.05 2.35
N GLU A 25 13.59 12.23 3.38
CA GLU A 25 12.89 10.95 3.39
C GLU A 25 11.41 11.31 3.32
N GLN A 26 10.89 11.42 2.09
CA GLN A 26 9.50 11.08 1.86
C GLN A 26 9.43 9.62 2.32
N GLN A 27 9.14 9.43 3.60
CA GLN A 27 8.52 8.22 4.10
C GLN A 27 7.31 8.07 3.17
N HIS A 28 7.49 7.27 2.12
CA HIS A 28 6.41 6.80 1.29
C HIS A 28 5.44 6.25 2.31
N PRO A 29 4.25 6.86 2.49
CA PRO A 29 3.34 6.39 3.51
C PRO A 29 3.20 4.91 3.21
N ARG A 30 3.67 4.07 4.15
CA ARG A 30 3.41 2.63 4.11
C ARG A 30 1.95 2.59 3.77
N ALA A 31 1.59 2.09 2.59
CA ALA A 31 0.28 2.38 2.06
C ALA A 31 -0.68 1.50 2.87
N VAL A 32 -1.06 2.02 4.03
CA VAL A 32 -1.97 1.38 4.96
C VAL A 32 -3.25 1.25 4.18
N MET A 33 -3.76 0.02 4.05
CA MET A 33 -5.05 -0.19 3.44
C MET A 33 -6.09 0.52 4.31
N GLU A 34 -6.48 1.71 3.88
CA GLU A 34 -7.58 2.42 4.50
C GLU A 34 -8.87 1.63 4.26
N PRO A 35 -9.80 1.63 5.24
CA PRO A 35 -11.10 1.01 5.09
C PRO A 35 -11.98 1.88 4.17
N GLN A 36 -11.62 1.90 2.89
CA GLN A 36 -12.41 2.48 1.81
C GLN A 36 -12.95 1.34 0.97
N ALA A 37 -14.11 1.55 0.32
CA ALA A 37 -14.53 0.63 -0.72
C ALA A 37 -13.41 0.45 -1.76
N ALA A 38 -13.26 -0.74 -2.35
CA ALA A 38 -12.42 -0.90 -3.53
C ALA A 38 -12.96 -0.07 -4.72
N CYS A 39 -12.77 -0.55 -5.95
CA CYS A 39 -13.42 0.06 -7.10
C CYS A 39 -14.94 -0.16 -7.05
N GLU A 40 -15.73 0.86 -7.39
CA GLU A 40 -17.20 0.78 -7.39
C GLU A 40 -17.73 -0.35 -8.27
N GLN A 41 -18.75 -1.07 -7.78
CA GLN A 41 -19.45 -2.15 -8.51
C GLN A 41 -20.88 -1.78 -8.92
N GLY A 42 -21.23 -0.50 -8.83
CA GLY A 42 -22.60 -0.04 -9.02
C GLY A 42 -23.47 -0.43 -7.83
N GLN A 43 -24.44 -1.31 -8.05
CA GLN A 43 -25.43 -1.68 -7.03
C GLN A 43 -24.99 -2.83 -6.10
N CYS A 44 -23.92 -3.55 -6.45
CA CYS A 44 -23.38 -4.59 -5.58
C CYS A 44 -22.58 -3.95 -4.42
N PRO A 45 -22.62 -4.52 -3.21
CA PRO A 45 -21.81 -4.01 -2.10
C PRO A 45 -20.32 -4.16 -2.42
N ASP A 46 -19.57 -3.10 -2.17
CA ASP A 46 -18.11 -3.11 -2.23
C ASP A 46 -17.50 -3.70 -0.95
N SER A 47 -16.31 -4.29 -1.07
CA SER A 47 -15.53 -4.68 0.09
C SER A 47 -15.20 -3.47 0.94
N ARG A 48 -14.96 -3.64 2.24
CA ARG A 48 -14.62 -2.51 3.14
C ARG A 48 -13.17 -2.07 3.03
N PHE A 49 -12.39 -2.67 2.13
CA PHE A 49 -10.97 -2.44 1.98
C PHE A 49 -10.68 -1.96 0.57
N GLY A 50 -9.68 -1.07 0.44
CA GLY A 50 -9.30 -0.53 -0.86
C GLY A 50 -8.81 -1.59 -1.85
N LEU A 51 -8.62 -2.84 -1.44
CA LEU A 51 -8.13 -3.95 -2.25
C LEU A 51 -9.06 -5.17 -2.14
N ASP A 52 -9.47 -5.72 -3.28
CA ASP A 52 -10.12 -7.03 -3.34
C ASP A 52 -9.86 -7.81 -4.64
N LEU A 53 -10.17 -9.10 -4.58
CA LEU A 53 -10.30 -10.00 -5.73
C LEU A 53 -11.78 -10.24 -6.00
N LEU A 54 -12.28 -9.74 -7.12
CA LEU A 54 -13.63 -9.97 -7.60
C LEU A 54 -13.64 -11.11 -8.61
N SER A 55 -14.51 -12.08 -8.41
CA SER A 55 -14.80 -13.15 -9.36
C SER A 55 -16.23 -13.03 -9.87
N GLU A 56 -16.38 -13.01 -11.19
CA GLU A 56 -17.68 -12.94 -11.88
C GLU A 56 -17.86 -14.21 -12.70
N LYS A 57 -19.00 -14.89 -12.51
CA LYS A 57 -19.32 -16.10 -13.24
C LYS A 57 -19.66 -15.76 -14.70
N SER A 58 -18.97 -16.41 -15.63
CA SER A 58 -19.33 -16.46 -17.05
C SER A 58 -20.02 -17.80 -17.38
N THR A 59 -20.55 -17.93 -18.60
CA THR A 59 -21.24 -19.15 -19.05
C THR A 59 -20.37 -20.42 -18.92
N PHE A 60 -19.04 -20.29 -19.05
CA PHE A 60 -18.13 -21.45 -19.06
C PHE A 60 -16.91 -21.31 -18.14
N SER A 61 -16.76 -20.18 -17.45
CA SER A 61 -15.57 -19.90 -16.64
C SER A 61 -15.86 -18.88 -15.54
N TRP A 62 -14.87 -18.64 -14.69
CA TRP A 62 -14.84 -17.50 -13.79
C TRP A 62 -13.87 -16.46 -14.32
N ASN A 63 -14.27 -15.19 -14.30
CA ASN A 63 -13.40 -14.07 -14.60
C ASN A 63 -12.93 -13.44 -13.30
N TYR A 64 -11.62 -13.34 -13.11
CA TYR A 64 -11.02 -12.79 -11.89
C TYR A 64 -10.42 -11.42 -12.17
N LYS A 65 -10.75 -10.46 -11.30
CA LYS A 65 -10.28 -9.07 -11.37
C LYS A 65 -9.78 -8.65 -10.00
N LEU A 66 -8.51 -8.29 -9.90
CA LEU A 66 -7.98 -7.65 -8.71
C LEU A 66 -8.19 -6.14 -8.82
N ARG A 67 -8.77 -5.54 -7.79
CA ARG A 67 -9.23 -4.16 -7.81
C ARG A 67 -8.63 -3.42 -6.65
N TRP A 68 -8.09 -2.25 -6.93
CA TRP A 68 -7.36 -1.46 -5.95
C TRP A 68 -7.72 0.02 -6.06
N ARG A 69 -8.36 0.54 -5.01
CA ARG A 69 -8.56 1.96 -4.76
C ARG A 69 -7.50 2.47 -3.77
N VAL A 70 -6.81 3.52 -4.19
CA VAL A 70 -5.87 4.33 -3.41
C VAL A 70 -6.27 5.80 -3.56
N HIS A 71 -5.62 6.69 -2.81
CA HIS A 71 -5.91 8.13 -2.85
C HIS A 71 -5.78 8.77 -4.26
N CYS A 72 -4.94 8.22 -5.14
CA CYS A 72 -4.77 8.72 -6.51
C CYS A 72 -5.75 8.08 -7.54
N GLY A 73 -6.63 7.17 -7.13
CA GLY A 73 -7.65 6.59 -7.99
C GLY A 73 -7.89 5.11 -7.77
N CYS A 74 -8.72 4.54 -8.64
CA CYS A 74 -9.02 3.10 -8.66
C CYS A 74 -8.42 2.46 -9.91
N SER A 75 -7.91 1.24 -9.76
CA SER A 75 -7.39 0.42 -10.85
C SER A 75 -7.97 -0.99 -10.78
N THR A 76 -8.16 -1.61 -11.94
CA THR A 76 -8.66 -2.98 -12.07
C THR A 76 -7.73 -3.75 -13.00
N HIS A 77 -7.30 -4.92 -12.54
CA HIS A 77 -6.32 -5.76 -13.22
C HIS A 77 -6.91 -7.15 -13.40
N VAL A 78 -6.84 -7.67 -14.62
CA VAL A 78 -7.18 -9.08 -14.87
C VAL A 78 -6.22 -9.95 -14.07
N SER A 79 -6.73 -10.96 -13.40
CA SER A 79 -5.95 -11.85 -12.57
C SER A 79 -6.33 -13.31 -12.81
N SER A 80 -5.64 -14.22 -12.11
CA SER A 80 -5.98 -15.63 -12.03
C SER A 80 -6.90 -15.88 -10.82
N GLU A 81 -7.30 -17.14 -10.63
CA GLU A 81 -8.04 -17.56 -9.45
C GLU A 81 -7.27 -17.29 -8.14
N ASP A 82 -5.93 -17.33 -8.18
CA ASP A 82 -5.05 -17.06 -7.03
C ASP A 82 -4.89 -15.55 -6.74
N GLY A 83 -5.54 -14.69 -7.55
CA GLY A 83 -5.62 -13.26 -7.31
C GLY A 83 -4.28 -12.53 -7.36
N CYS A 84 -3.29 -13.05 -8.11
CA CYS A 84 -1.99 -12.42 -8.25
C CYS A 84 -1.96 -11.40 -9.40
N ALA A 85 -1.44 -10.21 -9.15
CA ALA A 85 -1.20 -9.17 -10.15
C ALA A 85 -0.06 -8.24 -9.75
N VAL A 86 0.59 -7.64 -10.75
CA VAL A 86 1.40 -6.44 -10.56
C VAL A 86 0.48 -5.25 -10.75
N VAL A 87 0.32 -4.42 -9.71
CA VAL A 87 -0.55 -3.26 -9.73
C VAL A 87 0.28 -2.00 -9.58
N THR A 88 0.12 -1.07 -10.50
CA THR A 88 0.72 0.27 -10.37
C THR A 88 -0.29 1.21 -9.73
N ALA A 89 0.05 1.72 -8.55
CA ALA A 89 -0.73 2.69 -7.79
C ALA A 89 0.13 3.93 -7.56
N CYS A 90 -0.38 5.11 -7.93
CA CYS A 90 0.30 6.40 -7.75
C CYS A 90 1.74 6.45 -8.31
N GLY A 91 1.97 5.77 -9.43
CA GLY A 91 3.29 5.69 -10.08
C GLY A 91 4.23 4.64 -9.47
N VAL A 92 3.81 3.90 -8.44
CA VAL A 92 4.59 2.84 -7.81
C VAL A 92 3.98 1.48 -8.11
N SER A 93 4.81 0.54 -8.55
CA SER A 93 4.39 -0.83 -8.81
C SER A 93 4.49 -1.69 -7.57
N HIS A 94 3.45 -2.47 -7.34
CA HIS A 94 3.30 -3.39 -6.22
C HIS A 94 2.97 -4.77 -6.75
N ARG A 95 3.44 -5.82 -6.09
CA ARG A 95 3.01 -7.19 -6.37
C ARG A 95 2.02 -7.60 -5.29
N VAL A 96 0.82 -7.97 -5.70
CA VAL A 96 -0.26 -8.37 -4.79
C VAL A 96 -0.76 -9.74 -5.18
N CYS A 97 -1.00 -10.59 -4.19
CA CYS A 97 -1.66 -11.87 -4.36
C CYS A 97 -2.71 -12.06 -3.28
N LEU A 98 -3.90 -12.49 -3.68
CA LEU A 98 -5.01 -12.84 -2.80
C LEU A 98 -5.42 -14.29 -3.01
N ASP A 99 -4.68 -15.22 -2.38
CA ASP A 99 -4.98 -16.66 -2.39
C ASP A 99 -6.12 -16.95 -1.40
N TRP A 100 -7.33 -16.87 -1.92
CA TRP A 100 -8.54 -17.06 -1.14
C TRP A 100 -8.76 -18.51 -0.69
N ARG A 101 -8.26 -19.49 -1.46
CA ARG A 101 -8.39 -20.92 -1.14
C ARG A 101 -7.61 -21.23 0.13
N SER A 102 -6.41 -20.67 0.25
CA SER A 102 -5.59 -20.81 1.45
C SER A 102 -5.84 -19.72 2.49
N ARG A 103 -6.73 -18.75 2.23
CA ARG A 103 -7.06 -17.62 3.12
C ARG A 103 -5.86 -16.72 3.44
N ARG A 104 -4.96 -16.53 2.47
CA ARG A 104 -3.69 -15.81 2.63
C ARG A 104 -3.49 -14.78 1.54
N GLY A 105 -3.12 -13.56 1.92
CA GLY A 105 -2.77 -12.49 1.00
C GLY A 105 -1.38 -11.96 1.28
N HIS A 106 -0.71 -11.44 0.25
CA HIS A 106 0.46 -10.60 0.47
C HIS A 106 0.50 -9.43 -0.49
N TRP A 107 1.24 -8.44 -0.04
CA TRP A 107 1.64 -7.31 -0.83
C TRP A 107 3.14 -7.12 -0.67
N ILE A 108 3.84 -7.05 -1.79
CA ILE A 108 5.23 -6.61 -1.86
C ILE A 108 5.27 -5.20 -2.46
N ASP A 109 5.77 -4.25 -1.69
CA ASP A 109 5.89 -2.86 -2.12
C ASP A 109 7.00 -2.65 -3.17
N GLY A 110 7.14 -1.41 -3.66
CA GLY A 110 8.17 -1.07 -4.65
C GLY A 110 9.61 -1.23 -4.13
N ASN A 111 9.79 -1.26 -2.81
CA ASN A 111 11.08 -1.47 -2.14
C ASN A 111 11.34 -2.96 -1.84
N GLY A 112 10.39 -3.85 -2.15
CA GLY A 112 10.48 -5.27 -1.87
C GLY A 112 10.02 -5.68 -0.47
N SER A 113 9.49 -4.76 0.33
CA SER A 113 8.95 -5.09 1.65
C SER A 113 7.66 -5.89 1.51
N LYS A 114 7.62 -7.09 2.12
CA LYS A 114 6.46 -7.98 2.10
C LYS A 114 5.62 -7.76 3.35
N THR A 115 4.34 -7.52 3.16
CA THR A 115 3.32 -7.53 4.21
C THR A 115 2.31 -8.63 3.91
N CYS A 116 1.96 -9.44 4.91
CA CYS A 116 1.05 -10.57 4.76
C CYS A 116 -0.26 -10.32 5.49
N TYR A 117 -1.33 -10.92 4.98
CA TYR A 117 -2.68 -10.73 5.47
C TYR A 117 -3.43 -12.06 5.56
N SER A 118 -4.27 -12.21 6.58
CA SER A 118 -5.41 -13.12 6.50
C SER A 118 -6.42 -12.54 5.52
N ILE A 119 -7.15 -13.41 4.83
CA ILE A 119 -8.17 -13.01 3.85
C ILE A 119 -9.55 -13.41 4.34
N ASP A 120 -10.55 -12.56 4.10
CA ASP A 120 -11.97 -12.88 4.12
C ASP A 120 -12.56 -12.99 2.72
N HIS A 121 -13.71 -13.68 2.61
CA HIS A 121 -14.38 -13.88 1.32
C HIS A 121 -15.88 -14.09 1.51
N GLN A 122 -16.66 -13.71 0.49
CA GLN A 122 -18.09 -13.99 0.45
C GLN A 122 -18.66 -13.92 -0.97
N TYR A 123 -19.85 -14.51 -1.14
CA TYR A 123 -20.70 -14.20 -2.27
C TYR A 123 -21.40 -12.86 -2.07
N VAL A 124 -21.48 -12.06 -3.13
CA VAL A 124 -22.20 -10.79 -3.18
C VAL A 124 -23.15 -10.76 -4.37
N CYS A 125 -23.98 -9.72 -4.47
CA CYS A 125 -24.84 -9.47 -5.63
C CYS A 125 -25.70 -10.69 -6.00
N ALA A 126 -26.58 -11.11 -5.08
CA ALA A 126 -27.41 -12.31 -5.23
C ALA A 126 -26.64 -13.61 -5.59
N ARG A 127 -25.36 -13.71 -5.17
CA ARG A 127 -24.43 -14.83 -5.44
C ARG A 127 -23.96 -14.95 -6.89
N GLU A 128 -24.14 -13.91 -7.68
CA GLU A 128 -23.59 -13.84 -9.05
C GLU A 128 -22.10 -13.50 -9.06
N LYS A 129 -21.63 -12.83 -8.01
CA LYS A 129 -20.23 -12.49 -7.83
C LYS A 129 -19.70 -13.01 -6.51
N TRP A 130 -18.41 -13.26 -6.47
CA TRP A 130 -17.69 -13.64 -5.26
C TRP A 130 -16.53 -12.67 -5.07
N GLN A 131 -16.24 -12.31 -3.83
CA GLN A 131 -15.19 -11.37 -3.47
C GLN A 131 -14.30 -11.96 -2.39
N ALA A 132 -13.00 -11.67 -2.44
CA ALA A 132 -12.06 -11.85 -1.34
C ALA A 132 -11.24 -10.60 -1.07
N TRP A 133 -10.98 -10.30 0.20
CA TRP A 133 -10.26 -9.10 0.62
C TRP A 133 -9.42 -9.35 1.88
N PRO A 134 -8.36 -8.58 2.13
CA PRO A 134 -7.59 -8.66 3.38
C PRO A 134 -8.47 -8.37 4.61
N SER A 135 -8.32 -9.16 5.68
CA SER A 135 -9.08 -8.97 6.93
C SER A 135 -8.23 -8.51 8.11
N ALA A 136 -6.98 -8.97 8.20
CA ALA A 136 -6.01 -8.54 9.20
C ALA A 136 -4.58 -8.74 8.69
N GLU A 137 -3.64 -7.89 9.12
CA GLU A 137 -2.20 -8.12 8.92
C GLU A 137 -1.74 -9.28 9.82
N VAL A 138 -0.91 -10.17 9.27
CA VAL A 138 -0.36 -11.34 9.96
C VAL A 138 1.12 -11.50 9.64
N GLU A 139 1.84 -12.27 10.45
CA GLU A 139 3.23 -12.60 10.15
C GLU A 139 3.37 -13.37 8.83
N CYS A 140 4.41 -13.03 8.06
CA CYS A 140 4.74 -13.73 6.83
C CYS A 140 5.49 -15.03 7.12
N THR A 141 4.77 -16.15 7.16
CA THR A 141 5.33 -17.49 7.42
C THR A 141 5.47 -18.36 6.17
N TRP A 142 5.24 -17.77 4.99
CA TRP A 142 5.15 -18.43 3.69
C TRP A 142 5.62 -17.50 2.57
#